data_AF-M3HBZ9-F1
#
_entry.id   AF-M3HBZ9-F1
#
_cell.length_a   1.000
_cell.length_b   1.000
_cell.length_c   1.000
_cell.angle_alpha   90.00
_cell.angle_beta   90.00
_cell.angle_gamma   90.00
#
_symmetry.space_group_name_H-M   'P 1'
#
loop_
_entity.id
_entity.type
_entity.pdbx_description
1 polymer ?
#
loop_
_entity_poly.entity_id
_entity_poly.type
_entity_poly.pdbx_seq_one_letter_code
_entity_poly.pdbx_strand_id
1 'polypeptide(L)'
;MESLSKSIKSLSTSVSSIFSSSSDDDEKKEKAYLKDVRDLTAMHVENGFQEIEFKNDLTTLALHNGLTNWKSLRVTYVGIGSGLKKAGVNEDKFQTFLSEIGTSNPEIVESIRKGFHQF
;
A
#
# COMPACT_ATOMS: atom_id res chain seq x y z
N MET A 1 -14.92 -5.19 -13.58
CA MET A 1 -14.41 -4.72 -12.28
C MET A 1 -13.71 -5.89 -11.60
N GLU A 2 -12.42 -6.08 -11.84
CA GLU A 2 -11.62 -7.05 -11.08
C GLU A 2 -11.08 -6.34 -9.85
N SER A 3 -11.83 -6.48 -8.75
CA SER A 3 -11.45 -5.99 -7.42
C SER A 3 -10.02 -6.41 -7.07
N LEU A 4 -9.34 -5.62 -6.23
CA LEU A 4 -8.07 -5.94 -5.57
C LEU A 4 -8.09 -7.28 -4.79
N SER A 5 -9.23 -7.96 -4.73
CA SER A 5 -9.54 -9.11 -3.87
C SER A 5 -9.17 -10.49 -4.44
N LYS A 6 -8.73 -10.63 -5.69
CA LYS A 6 -8.40 -11.95 -6.25
C LYS A 6 -7.12 -12.54 -5.63
N SER A 7 -7.33 -13.39 -4.63
CA SER A 7 -6.42 -14.36 -4.02
C SER A 7 -5.01 -13.86 -3.72
N ILE A 8 -4.88 -13.12 -2.63
CA ILE A 8 -3.57 -12.77 -2.07
C ILE A 8 -3.20 -13.87 -1.09
N LYS A 9 -2.32 -14.78 -1.54
CA LYS A 9 -1.68 -15.79 -0.70
C LYS A 9 -0.86 -15.05 0.38
N SER A 10 -1.12 -15.35 1.66
CA SER A 10 -0.39 -14.91 2.88
C SER A 10 0.44 -13.62 2.74
N LEU A 11 0.00 -12.52 3.37
CA LEU A 11 0.77 -11.27 3.35
C LEU A 11 2.12 -11.45 4.05
N SER A 12 3.20 -11.09 3.36
CA SER A 12 4.52 -11.01 3.95
C SER A 12 4.69 -9.66 4.66
N THR A 13 5.15 -9.71 5.91
CA THR A 13 5.45 -8.50 6.70
C THR A 13 6.72 -7.81 6.25
N SER A 14 7.64 -8.52 5.59
CA SER A 14 9.01 -8.06 5.38
C SER A 14 9.35 -8.04 3.91
N VAL A 15 9.80 -6.89 3.43
CA VAL A 15 10.56 -6.80 2.16
C VAL A 15 12.03 -7.12 2.36
N SER A 16 12.48 -7.16 3.62
CA SER A 16 13.88 -7.42 4.01
C SER A 16 14.44 -8.71 3.41
N SER A 17 13.66 -9.79 3.37
CA SER A 17 14.11 -11.06 2.77
C SER A 17 14.19 -11.04 1.24
N ILE A 18 13.64 -10.01 0.59
CA ILE A 18 13.64 -9.85 -0.88
C ILE A 18 14.87 -9.03 -1.31
N PHE A 19 15.36 -8.17 -0.42
CA PHE A 19 16.56 -7.38 -0.64
C PHE A 19 17.79 -8.17 -0.20
N SER A 20 18.64 -8.56 -1.15
CA SER A 20 19.90 -9.24 -0.83
C SER A 20 20.93 -8.26 -0.22
N SER A 21 20.84 -7.94 1.08
CA SER A 21 21.88 -7.18 1.83
C SER A 21 21.70 -7.26 3.36
N SER A 22 22.64 -6.65 4.10
CA SER A 22 22.66 -6.56 5.58
C SER A 22 21.33 -6.03 6.16
N SER A 23 20.93 -6.51 7.33
CA SER A 23 19.62 -6.22 7.95
C SER A 23 19.33 -4.73 8.20
N ASP A 24 20.35 -3.90 8.41
CA ASP A 24 20.17 -2.44 8.58
C ASP A 24 19.74 -1.74 7.27
N ASP A 25 20.23 -2.21 6.11
CA ASP A 25 19.86 -1.67 4.81
C ASP A 25 18.43 -2.04 4.42
N ASP A 26 17.96 -3.19 4.90
CA ASP A 26 16.64 -3.71 4.59
C ASP A 26 15.52 -2.91 5.27
N GLU A 27 15.69 -2.56 6.55
CA GLU A 27 14.72 -1.71 7.26
C GLU A 27 14.63 -0.32 6.61
N LYS A 28 15.78 0.21 6.16
CA LYS A 28 15.85 1.50 5.47
C LYS A 28 15.12 1.44 4.11
N LYS A 29 15.29 0.36 3.34
CA LYS A 29 14.57 0.14 2.08
C LYS A 29 13.06 -0.03 2.30
N GLU A 30 12.66 -0.77 3.33
CA GLU A 30 11.25 -0.92 3.68
C GLU A 30 10.60 0.43 4.02
N LYS A 31 11.27 1.25 4.84
CA LYS A 31 10.82 2.61 5.18
C LYS A 31 10.75 3.53 3.96
N ALA A 32 11.75 3.46 3.07
CA ALA A 32 11.75 4.22 1.83
C ALA A 32 10.57 3.83 0.93
N TYR A 33 10.35 2.54 0.71
CA TYR A 33 9.23 2.04 -0.07
C TYR A 33 7.87 2.42 0.52
N LEU A 34 7.69 2.32 1.85
CA LEU A 34 6.49 2.81 2.52
C LEU A 34 6.22 4.28 2.22
N LYS A 35 7.25 5.12 2.32
CA LYS A 35 7.15 6.56 2.07
C LYS A 35 6.76 6.83 0.60
N ASP A 36 7.35 6.11 -0.33
CA ASP A 36 7.04 6.26 -1.75
C ASP A 36 5.58 5.88 -2.06
N VAL A 37 5.09 4.76 -1.51
CA VAL A 37 3.69 4.34 -1.70
C VAL A 37 2.73 5.35 -1.08
N ARG A 38 3.06 5.90 0.10
CA ARG A 38 2.29 6.97 0.75
C ARG A 38 2.19 8.20 -0.15
N ASP A 39 3.33 8.65 -0.67
CA ASP A 39 3.42 9.87 -1.48
C ASP A 39 2.68 9.68 -2.82
N LEU A 40 2.82 8.53 -3.47
CA LEU A 40 2.07 8.15 -4.67
C LEU A 40 0.55 8.12 -4.42
N THR A 41 0.13 7.49 -3.33
CA THR A 41 -1.29 7.37 -2.99
C THR A 41 -1.90 8.74 -2.72
N ALA A 42 -1.21 9.60 -1.97
CA ALA A 42 -1.71 10.94 -1.70
C ALA A 42 -1.90 11.75 -2.98
N MET A 43 -0.90 11.72 -3.88
CA MET A 43 -0.97 12.37 -5.19
C MET A 43 -2.16 11.89 -6.03
N HIS A 44 -2.42 10.58 -6.07
CA HIS A 44 -3.56 10.02 -6.81
C HIS A 44 -4.90 10.46 -6.24
N VAL A 45 -5.02 10.53 -4.90
CA VAL A 45 -6.24 10.99 -4.24
C VAL A 45 -6.48 12.48 -4.50
N GLU A 46 -5.44 13.30 -4.42
CA GLU A 46 -5.49 14.74 -4.66
C GLU A 46 -5.85 15.08 -6.11
N ASN A 47 -5.40 14.27 -7.08
CA ASN A 47 -5.65 14.48 -8.51
C ASN A 47 -6.92 13.80 -9.05
N GLY A 48 -7.67 13.11 -8.19
CA GLY A 48 -8.83 12.31 -8.58
C GLY A 48 -8.44 10.85 -8.82
N PHE A 49 -8.72 10.02 -7.82
CA PHE A 49 -8.28 8.63 -7.77
C PHE A 49 -8.86 7.79 -8.93
N GLN A 50 -7.99 7.13 -9.69
CA GLN A 50 -8.34 6.18 -10.73
C GLN A 50 -7.66 4.84 -10.46
N GLU A 51 -8.45 3.80 -10.16
CA GLU A 51 -7.92 2.51 -9.67
C GLU A 51 -6.92 1.86 -10.64
N ILE A 52 -7.18 1.91 -11.95
CA ILE A 52 -6.32 1.27 -12.96
C ILE A 52 -4.98 2.03 -13.06
N GLU A 53 -5.02 3.35 -13.13
CA GLU A 53 -3.83 4.20 -13.20
C GLU A 53 -2.99 4.05 -11.93
N PHE A 54 -3.64 4.12 -10.77
CA PHE A 54 -2.99 3.91 -9.47
C PHE A 54 -2.28 2.56 -9.38
N LYS A 55 -2.93 1.47 -9.82
CA LYS A 55 -2.31 0.12 -9.85
C LYS A 55 -1.12 0.04 -10.79
N ASN A 56 -1.17 0.72 -11.94
CA ASN A 56 -0.06 0.75 -12.89
C ASN A 56 1.13 1.51 -12.32
N ASP A 57 0.89 2.69 -11.74
CA ASP A 57 1.94 3.50 -11.12
C ASP A 57 2.54 2.81 -9.90
N LEU A 58 1.72 2.16 -9.07
CA LEU A 58 2.19 1.38 -7.93
C LEU A 58 3.04 0.18 -8.37
N THR A 59 2.71 -0.43 -9.51
CA THR A 59 3.53 -1.50 -10.10
C THR A 59 4.88 -0.96 -10.57
N THR A 60 4.89 0.17 -11.29
CA THR A 60 6.13 0.83 -11.72
C THR A 60 7.00 1.24 -10.52
N LEU A 61 6.37 1.82 -9.49
CA LEU A 61 7.05 2.24 -8.27
C LEU A 61 7.67 1.05 -7.51
N ALA A 62 6.94 -0.07 -7.41
CA ALA A 62 7.45 -1.28 -6.81
C ALA A 62 8.67 -1.81 -7.59
N LEU A 63 8.60 -1.83 -8.93
CA LEU A 63 9.71 -2.25 -9.78
C LEU A 63 10.95 -1.36 -9.62
N HIS A 64 10.78 -0.04 -9.52
CA HIS A 64 11.88 0.89 -9.23
C HIS A 64 12.54 0.62 -7.88
N ASN A 65 11.75 0.12 -6.93
CA ASN A 65 12.23 -0.33 -5.63
C ASN A 65 12.70 -1.80 -5.65
N GLY A 66 12.81 -2.47 -6.81
CA GLY A 66 13.27 -3.85 -6.92
C GLY A 66 12.23 -4.91 -6.50
N LEU A 67 10.96 -4.54 -6.37
CA LEU A 67 9.87 -5.39 -5.89
C LEU A 67 8.92 -5.75 -7.04
N THR A 68 8.65 -7.05 -7.22
CA THR A 68 7.69 -7.55 -8.22
C THR A 68 6.40 -8.08 -7.62
N ASN A 69 6.39 -8.37 -6.31
CA ASN A 69 5.32 -9.03 -5.58
C ASN A 69 4.57 -8.09 -4.62
N TRP A 70 4.45 -6.80 -4.95
CA TRP A 70 3.91 -5.78 -4.06
C TRP A 70 2.52 -6.07 -3.50
N LYS A 71 1.68 -6.80 -4.25
CA LYS A 71 0.34 -7.24 -3.81
C LYS A 71 0.34 -8.17 -2.60
N SER A 72 1.48 -8.79 -2.29
CA SER A 72 1.66 -9.67 -1.14
C SER A 72 2.39 -8.99 0.02
N LEU A 73 2.71 -7.70 -0.09
CA LEU A 73 3.52 -7.00 0.90
C LEU A 73 2.64 -6.15 1.82
N ARG A 74 2.72 -6.40 3.13
CA ARG A 74 1.97 -5.64 4.13
C ARG A 74 2.31 -4.15 4.08
N VAL A 75 3.60 -3.83 3.92
CA VAL A 75 4.12 -2.45 3.86
C VAL A 75 3.47 -1.61 2.75
N THR A 76 3.11 -2.22 1.62
CA THR A 76 2.40 -1.53 0.53
C THR A 76 1.05 -1.02 1.02
N TYR A 77 0.27 -1.88 1.66
CA TYR A 77 -1.06 -1.53 2.16
C TYR A 77 -1.02 -0.53 3.32
N VAL A 78 0.00 -0.61 4.18
CA VAL A 78 0.27 0.43 5.18
C VAL A 78 0.56 1.77 4.50
N GLY A 79 1.40 1.78 3.47
CA GLY A 79 1.68 2.99 2.68
C GLY A 79 0.42 3.61 2.07
N ILE A 80 -0.48 2.79 1.51
CA ILE A 80 -1.78 3.24 0.97
C ILE A 80 -2.61 3.93 2.05
N GLY A 81 -2.77 3.30 3.21
CA GLY A 81 -3.48 3.89 4.35
C GLY A 81 -2.91 5.24 4.76
N SER A 82 -1.59 5.31 4.93
CA SER A 82 -0.89 6.55 5.28
C SER A 82 -1.07 7.64 4.21
N GLY A 83 -1.14 7.25 2.93
CA GLY A 83 -1.32 8.19 1.82
C GLY A 83 -2.72 8.79 1.77
N LEU A 84 -3.76 7.99 2.05
CA LEU A 84 -5.13 8.49 2.23
C LEU A 84 -5.19 9.54 3.34
N LYS A 85 -4.57 9.24 4.49
CA LYS A 85 -4.49 10.19 5.61
C LYS A 85 -3.75 11.47 5.22
N LYS A 86 -2.61 11.33 4.55
CA LYS A 86 -1.80 12.46 4.05
C LYS A 86 -2.59 13.37 3.09
N ALA A 87 -3.42 12.80 2.22
CA ALA A 87 -4.29 13.55 1.30
C ALA A 87 -5.52 14.18 1.98
N GLY A 88 -5.65 14.09 3.31
CA GLY A 88 -6.75 14.70 4.06
C GLY A 88 -8.08 13.96 3.92
N VAL A 89 -8.06 12.67 3.54
CA VAL A 89 -9.26 11.81 3.60
C VAL A 89 -9.73 11.75 5.06
N ASN A 90 -11.01 12.06 5.28
CA ASN A 90 -11.62 12.00 6.60
C ASN A 90 -12.11 10.58 6.93
N GLU A 91 -12.51 10.35 8.18
CA GLU A 91 -12.91 9.03 8.66
C GLU A 91 -14.08 8.43 7.85
N ASP A 92 -15.11 9.23 7.53
CA ASP A 92 -16.28 8.74 6.80
C ASP A 92 -15.91 8.25 5.39
N LYS A 93 -15.11 9.04 4.66
CA LYS A 93 -14.60 8.66 3.34
C LYS A 93 -13.65 7.47 3.43
N PHE A 94 -12.85 7.38 4.49
CA PHE A 94 -11.97 6.26 4.74
C PHE A 94 -12.76 4.95 4.95
N GLN A 95 -13.81 4.97 5.77
CA GLN A 95 -14.69 3.81 5.96
C GLN A 95 -15.40 3.40 4.66
N THR A 96 -15.80 4.38 3.85
CA THR A 96 -16.37 4.13 2.51
C THR A 96 -15.36 3.42 1.62
N PHE A 97 -14.13 3.93 1.53
CA PHE A 97 -13.04 3.30 0.78
C PHE A 97 -12.76 1.85 1.23
N LEU A 98 -12.75 1.59 2.54
CA LEU A 98 -12.58 0.22 3.05
C LEU A 98 -13.73 -0.71 2.66
N SER A 99 -14.96 -0.19 2.59
CA SER A 99 -16.12 -0.98 2.18
C SER A 99 -16.06 -1.39 0.69
N GLU A 100 -15.49 -0.54 -0.16
CA GLU A 100 -15.34 -0.77 -1.60
C GLU A 100 -14.24 -1.78 -1.95
N ILE A 101 -13.16 -1.83 -1.16
CA ILE A 101 -12.09 -2.83 -1.31
C ILE A 101 -12.61 -4.26 -1.06
N GLY A 102 -13.71 -4.38 -0.31
CA GLY A 102 -14.36 -5.65 0.03
C GLY A 102 -13.67 -6.38 1.19
N THR A 103 -14.46 -7.14 1.94
CA THR A 103 -14.04 -7.87 3.16
C THR A 103 -13.23 -9.14 2.89
N SER A 104 -12.94 -9.45 1.63
CA SER A 104 -12.34 -10.73 1.22
C SER A 104 -10.92 -10.96 1.73
N ASN A 105 -10.22 -9.92 2.20
CA ASN A 105 -8.87 -10.02 2.74
C ASN A 105 -8.74 -9.14 4.01
N PRO A 106 -9.10 -9.66 5.20
CA PRO A 106 -9.11 -8.88 6.44
C PRO A 106 -7.74 -8.30 6.79
N GLU A 107 -6.65 -9.01 6.47
CA GLU A 107 -5.30 -8.52 6.75
C GLU A 107 -4.92 -7.28 5.92
N ILE A 108 -5.45 -7.15 4.70
CA ILE A 108 -5.25 -5.97 3.86
C ILE A 108 -5.98 -4.78 4.47
N VAL A 109 -7.25 -4.99 4.81
CA VAL A 109 -8.09 -3.96 5.46
C VAL A 109 -7.43 -3.48 6.75
N GLU A 110 -6.91 -4.41 7.58
CA GLU A 110 -6.18 -4.07 8.79
C GLU A 110 -4.91 -3.26 8.50
N SER A 111 -4.16 -3.62 7.46
CA SER A 111 -2.91 -2.94 7.11
C SER A 111 -3.15 -1.52 6.60
N ILE A 112 -4.18 -1.33 5.78
CA ILE A 112 -4.63 0.00 5.34
C ILE A 112 -5.10 0.81 6.55
N ARG A 113 -5.91 0.22 7.44
CA ARG A 113 -6.37 0.87 8.68
C ARG A 113 -5.21 1.27 9.58
N LYS A 114 -4.19 0.43 9.72
CA LYS A 114 -2.98 0.73 10.49
C LYS A 114 -2.26 1.95 9.91
N GLY A 115 -2.03 1.98 8.60
CA GLY A 115 -1.38 3.11 7.94
C GLY A 115 -2.16 4.42 8.11
N PHE A 116 -3.49 4.37 7.95
CA PHE A 116 -4.34 5.55 8.09
C PHE A 116 -4.29 6.19 9.49
N HIS A 117 -4.14 5.38 10.55
CA HIS A 117 -4.13 5.85 11.94
C HIS A 117 -2.74 6.05 12.55
N GLN A 118 -1.67 5.58 11.90
CA GLN A 118 -0.30 5.79 12.38
C GLN A 118 0.33 7.11 11.90
N PHE A 119 -0.39 7.90 11.08
CA PHE A 119 0.08 9.16 10.52
C PHE A 119 -0.72 10.36 11.06
#